data_AF-H2JHB4-F1
#
_entry.id   AF-H2JHB4-F1
#
_cell.length_a   1.000
_cell.length_b   1.000
_cell.length_c   1.000
_cell.angle_alpha   90.00
_cell.angle_beta   90.00
_cell.angle_gamma   90.00
#
_symmetry.space_group_name_H-M   'P 1'
#
loop_
_entity.id
_entity.type
_entity.pdbx_description
1 polymer ?
#
loop_
_entity_poly.entity_id
_entity_poly.type
_entity_poly.pdbx_seq_one_letter_code
_entity_poly.pdbx_strand_id
1 'polypeptide(L)'
;MKKSFTKDQYSKYVEEVSPKSKLFTNVLKAFLVGGIICDIGQLFINLLKNRGLDNDAVSAITSIIMIFQAALLTGLNVYDEIGKFAGAGSIVPITGFANSVVSPAMEFKSEGYVLGMGAKMFIVAGPVIVYGICSSIIAGIIHYLIT
;
A
#
# COMPACT_ATOMS: atom_id res chain seq x y z
N MET A 1 -43.67 6.47 11.86
CA MET A 1 -43.16 7.37 10.80
C MET A 1 -41.67 7.14 10.64
N LYS A 2 -41.24 6.54 9.51
CA LYS A 2 -39.83 6.33 9.19
C LYS A 2 -39.26 7.69 8.77
N LYS A 3 -38.56 8.41 9.65
CA LYS A 3 -37.90 9.69 9.31
C LYS A 3 -36.83 9.39 8.27
N SER A 4 -37.15 9.64 7.00
CA SER A 4 -36.20 9.64 5.91
C SER A 4 -35.36 10.92 6.03
N PHE A 5 -34.13 10.81 6.51
CA PHE A 5 -33.19 11.92 6.45
C PHE A 5 -33.00 12.31 4.98
N THR A 6 -33.08 13.61 4.66
CA THR A 6 -32.53 14.13 3.40
C THR A 6 -31.02 13.92 3.39
N LYS A 7 -30.40 13.75 2.21
CA LYS A 7 -28.94 13.52 2.07
C LYS A 7 -28.13 14.50 2.93
N ASP A 8 -28.49 15.77 2.95
CA ASP A 8 -27.80 16.82 3.70
C ASP A 8 -27.97 16.69 5.23
N GLN A 9 -29.16 16.29 5.69
CA GLN A 9 -29.42 16.06 7.12
C GLN A 9 -28.70 14.80 7.63
N TYR A 10 -28.62 13.78 6.78
CA TYR A 10 -27.85 12.57 7.08
C TYR A 10 -26.35 12.86 7.16
N SER A 11 -25.79 13.63 6.21
CA SER A 11 -24.36 14.01 6.25
C SER A 11 -24.00 14.82 7.50
N LYS A 12 -24.84 15.79 7.89
CA LYS A 12 -24.63 16.58 9.11
C LYS A 12 -24.72 15.73 10.38
N TYR A 13 -25.68 14.83 10.44
CA TYR A 13 -25.80 13.87 11.54
C TYR A 13 -24.55 12.97 11.63
N VAL A 14 -24.05 12.48 10.50
CA VAL A 14 -22.82 11.67 10.47
C VAL A 14 -21.60 12.48 10.94
N GLU A 15 -21.45 13.74 10.53
CA GLU A 15 -20.38 14.62 11.01
C GLU A 15 -20.45 14.89 12.52
N GLU A 16 -21.65 15.03 13.08
CA GLU A 16 -21.88 15.28 14.51
C GLU A 16 -21.54 14.06 15.37
N VAL A 17 -21.86 12.87 14.88
CA VAL A 17 -21.73 11.61 15.64
C VAL A 17 -20.35 10.96 15.41
N SER A 18 -19.68 11.28 14.30
CA SER A 18 -18.37 10.70 13.96
C SER A 18 -17.26 11.30 14.83
N PRO A 19 -16.41 10.47 15.46
CA PRO A 19 -15.30 10.96 16.26
C PRO A 19 -14.32 11.74 15.37
N LYS A 20 -13.93 12.95 15.79
CA LYS A 20 -12.90 13.74 15.10
C LYS A 20 -11.58 12.96 15.09
N SER A 21 -11.11 12.62 13.89
CA SER A 21 -9.82 11.97 13.69
C SER A 21 -8.70 12.81 14.30
N LYS A 22 -7.80 12.18 15.07
CA LYS A 22 -6.60 12.82 15.62
C LYS A 22 -5.56 13.01 14.51
N LEU A 23 -5.84 13.97 13.63
CA LEU A 23 -5.13 14.19 12.37
C LEU A 23 -3.61 14.29 12.57
N PHE A 24 -3.17 15.11 13.53
CA PHE A 24 -1.75 15.26 13.86
C PHE A 24 -1.09 13.95 14.32
N THR A 25 -1.74 13.20 15.22
CA THR A 25 -1.21 11.92 15.72
C THR A 25 -1.13 10.87 14.62
N ASN A 26 -2.13 10.81 13.74
CA ASN A 26 -2.16 9.85 12.64
C ASN A 26 -1.09 10.18 11.59
N VAL A 27 -0.89 11.46 11.29
CA VAL A 27 0.19 11.90 10.40
C VAL A 27 1.56 11.57 10.98
N LEU A 28 1.80 11.83 12.26
CA LEU A 28 3.06 11.47 12.91
C LEU A 28 3.33 9.97 12.90
N LYS A 29 2.33 9.15 13.22
CA LYS A 29 2.45 7.68 13.16
C LYS A 29 2.74 7.20 11.74
N ALA A 30 2.04 7.73 10.75
CA ALA A 30 2.24 7.38 9.35
C ALA A 30 3.65 7.76 8.87
N PHE A 31 4.12 8.96 9.23
CA PHE A 31 5.46 9.43 8.90
C PHE A 31 6.54 8.55 9.54
N LEU A 32 6.43 8.27 10.84
CA LEU A 32 7.43 7.47 11.56
C LEU A 32 7.49 6.03 11.05
N VAL A 33 6.35 5.37 10.89
CA VAL A 33 6.34 3.98 10.44
C VAL A 33 6.76 3.87 8.98
N GLY A 34 6.27 4.76 8.11
CA GLY A 34 6.70 4.82 6.71
C GLY A 34 8.19 5.10 6.58
N GLY A 35 8.71 6.03 7.38
CA GLY A 35 10.14 6.33 7.48
C GLY A 35 10.96 5.10 7.88
N ILE A 36 10.56 4.39 8.92
CA ILE A 36 11.24 3.16 9.37
C ILE A 36 11.26 2.09 8.27
N ILE A 37 10.15 1.90 7.55
CA ILE A 37 10.09 0.94 6.44
C ILE A 37 11.06 1.36 5.32
N CYS A 38 11.12 2.65 4.99
CA CYS A 38 12.06 3.18 4.00
C CYS A 38 13.52 3.02 4.46
N ASP A 39 13.81 3.26 5.73
CA ASP A 39 15.15 3.09 6.31
C ASP A 39 15.61 1.63 6.25
N ILE A 40 14.69 0.67 6.45
CA ILE A 40 14.97 -0.76 6.25
C ILE A 40 15.30 -1.04 4.77
N GLY A 41 14.55 -0.46 3.83
CA GLY A 41 14.88 -0.55 2.41
C GLY A 41 16.26 0.03 2.08
N GLN A 42 16.57 1.21 2.63
CA GLN A 42 17.86 1.86 2.48
C GLN A 42 19.01 1.01 3.06
N LEU A 43 18.77 0.30 4.17
CA LEU A 43 19.72 -0.63 4.75
C LEU A 43 20.06 -1.75 3.75
N PHE A 44 19.07 -2.36 3.11
CA PHE A 44 19.31 -3.39 2.08
C PHE A 44 20.06 -2.83 0.87
N ILE A 45 19.69 -1.62 0.40
CA ILE A 45 20.40 -0.94 -0.68
C ILE A 45 21.88 -0.75 -0.33
N ASN A 46 22.18 -0.25 0.87
CA ASN A 46 23.54 -0.01 1.32
C ASN A 46 24.35 -1.31 1.45
N LEU A 47 23.74 -2.37 2.00
CA LEU A 47 24.38 -3.69 2.10
C LEU A 47 24.73 -4.27 0.73
N LEU A 48 23.83 -4.15 -0.25
CA LEU A 48 24.05 -4.68 -1.60
C LEU A 48 25.05 -3.83 -2.38
N LYS A 49 25.00 -2.50 -2.25
CA LYS A 49 26.01 -1.59 -2.84
C LYS A 49 27.41 -1.88 -2.29
N ASN A 50 27.52 -2.11 -0.97
CA ASN A 50 28.79 -2.45 -0.34
C ASN A 50 29.36 -3.81 -0.82
N ARG A 51 28.53 -4.68 -1.39
CA ARG A 51 28.96 -5.92 -2.03
C ARG A 51 29.37 -5.75 -3.50
N GLY A 52 29.35 -4.52 -4.02
CA GLY A 52 29.79 -4.21 -5.38
C GLY A 52 28.78 -4.59 -6.47
N LEU A 53 27.49 -4.75 -6.11
CA LEU A 53 26.45 -4.97 -7.12
C LEU A 53 26.17 -3.68 -7.90
N ASP A 54 25.76 -3.83 -9.16
CA ASP A 54 25.30 -2.72 -9.98
C ASP A 54 23.99 -2.12 -9.43
N ASN A 55 23.71 -0.86 -9.77
CA ASN A 55 22.56 -0.14 -9.21
C ASN A 55 21.22 -0.75 -9.60
N ASP A 56 21.12 -1.39 -10.76
CA ASP A 56 19.89 -2.01 -11.24
C ASP A 56 19.61 -3.30 -10.45
N ALA A 57 20.62 -4.15 -10.28
CA ALA A 57 20.56 -5.35 -9.46
C ALA A 57 20.28 -5.01 -7.98
N VAL A 58 20.91 -3.98 -7.43
CA VAL A 58 20.64 -3.51 -6.07
C VAL A 58 19.16 -3.16 -5.90
N SER A 59 18.61 -2.39 -6.82
CA SER A 59 17.22 -1.93 -6.76
C SER A 59 16.23 -3.07 -6.91
N ALA A 60 16.50 -4.00 -7.84
CA ALA A 60 15.69 -5.18 -8.06
C ALA A 60 15.69 -6.11 -6.84
N ILE A 61 16.88 -6.47 -6.32
CA ILE A 61 17.02 -7.37 -5.18
C ILE A 61 16.42 -6.76 -3.91
N THR A 62 16.64 -5.47 -3.66
CA THR A 62 16.02 -4.77 -2.51
C THR A 62 14.51 -4.86 -2.59
N SER A 63 13.92 -4.57 -3.76
CA SER A 63 12.47 -4.64 -3.96
C SER A 63 11.94 -6.05 -3.70
N ILE A 64 12.62 -7.08 -4.21
CA ILE A 64 12.26 -8.49 -3.98
C ILE A 64 12.28 -8.82 -2.48
N ILE A 65 13.34 -8.44 -1.76
CA ILE A 65 13.47 -8.68 -0.32
C ILE A 65 12.34 -8.00 0.46
N MET A 66 12.05 -6.73 0.15
CA MET A 66 11.00 -5.96 0.81
C MET A 66 9.60 -6.55 0.56
N ILE A 67 9.30 -6.90 -0.70
CA ILE A 67 8.03 -7.56 -1.07
C ILE A 67 7.90 -8.90 -0.35
N PHE A 68 8.96 -9.71 -0.33
CA PHE A 68 8.95 -11.01 0.33
C PHE A 68 8.70 -10.89 1.84
N GLN A 69 9.40 -9.98 2.52
CA GLN A 69 9.18 -9.75 3.96
C GLN A 69 7.74 -9.29 4.23
N ALA A 70 7.21 -8.37 3.43
CA ALA A 70 5.84 -7.91 3.59
C ALA A 70 4.82 -9.02 3.34
N ALA A 71 5.02 -9.85 2.30
CA ALA A 71 4.18 -11.00 2.02
C ALA A 71 4.22 -12.04 3.15
N LEU A 72 5.40 -12.31 3.70
CA LEU A 72 5.58 -13.21 4.83
C LEU A 72 4.89 -12.68 6.09
N LEU A 73 5.12 -11.41 6.44
CA LEU A 73 4.49 -10.77 7.60
C LEU A 73 2.97 -10.65 7.44
N THR A 74 2.47 -10.48 6.22
CA THR A 74 1.04 -10.51 5.91
C THR A 74 0.47 -11.91 6.13
N GLY A 75 1.16 -12.94 5.63
CA GLY A 75 0.79 -14.34 5.87
C GLY A 75 0.73 -14.72 7.36
N LEU A 76 1.58 -14.09 8.17
CA LEU A 76 1.61 -14.24 9.63
C LEU A 76 0.62 -13.32 10.37
N ASN A 77 -0.22 -12.55 9.66
CA ASN A 77 -1.13 -11.53 10.19
C ASN A 77 -0.46 -10.36 10.95
N VAL A 78 0.87 -10.27 10.93
CA VAL A 78 1.61 -9.19 11.63
C VAL A 78 1.55 -7.89 10.84
N TYR A 79 1.61 -7.96 9.50
CA TYR A 79 1.62 -6.75 8.66
C TYR A 79 0.29 -5.98 8.74
N ASP A 80 -0.83 -6.69 8.85
CA ASP A 80 -2.16 -6.07 8.97
C ASP A 80 -2.31 -5.31 10.31
N GLU A 81 -1.68 -5.77 11.39
CA GLU A 81 -1.63 -5.06 12.67
C GLU A 81 -0.76 -3.81 12.59
N ILE A 82 0.40 -3.91 11.92
CA ILE A 82 1.24 -2.74 11.63
C ILE A 82 0.41 -1.72 10.82
N GLY A 83 -0.38 -2.18 9.86
CA GLY A 83 -1.23 -1.30 9.06
C GLY A 83 -2.33 -0.60 9.83
N LYS A 84 -2.97 -1.28 10.78
CA LYS A 84 -3.95 -0.64 11.68
C LYS A 84 -3.33 0.46 12.54
N PHE A 85 -2.08 0.29 12.94
CA PHE A 85 -1.36 1.29 13.75
C PHE A 85 -0.79 2.44 12.91
N ALA A 86 -0.19 2.14 11.77
CA ALA A 86 0.53 3.07 10.91
C ALA A 86 -0.38 3.84 9.94
N GLY A 87 -1.54 3.28 9.62
CA GLY A 87 -2.44 3.82 8.60
C GLY A 87 -1.73 3.96 7.26
N ALA A 88 -1.76 5.17 6.68
CA ALA A 88 -1.13 5.45 5.39
C ALA A 88 0.38 5.12 5.35
N GLY A 89 1.08 5.17 6.49
CA GLY A 89 2.53 4.91 6.57
C GLY A 89 2.95 3.50 6.16
N SER A 90 2.09 2.49 6.34
CA SER A 90 2.36 1.12 5.89
C SER A 90 1.80 0.81 4.50
N ILE A 91 0.91 1.66 3.97
CA ILE A 91 0.22 1.45 2.70
C ILE A 91 1.03 2.04 1.54
N VAL A 92 1.67 3.20 1.77
CA VAL A 92 2.43 3.93 0.73
C VAL A 92 3.71 3.20 0.27
N PRO A 93 4.52 2.58 1.15
CA PRO A 93 5.72 1.86 0.70
C PRO A 93 5.38 0.60 -0.13
N ILE A 94 6.37 0.07 -0.85
CA ILE A 94 6.21 -1.15 -1.69
C ILE A 94 5.72 -2.37 -0.89
N THR A 95 5.99 -2.40 0.41
CA THR A 95 5.49 -3.41 1.35
C THR A 95 3.96 -3.36 1.51
N GLY A 96 3.36 -2.16 1.44
CA GLY A 96 1.91 -1.97 1.46
C GLY A 96 1.24 -2.50 0.20
N PHE A 97 1.88 -2.30 -0.96
CA PHE A 97 1.44 -2.92 -2.20
C PHE A 97 1.45 -4.46 -2.08
N ALA A 98 2.52 -5.06 -1.54
CA ALA A 98 2.58 -6.51 -1.32
C ALA A 98 1.46 -7.01 -0.41
N ASN A 99 1.18 -6.33 0.71
CA ASN A 99 0.06 -6.64 1.59
C ASN A 99 -1.29 -6.57 0.85
N SER A 100 -1.52 -5.54 0.03
CA SER A 100 -2.75 -5.38 -0.75
C SER A 100 -3.01 -6.48 -1.81
N VAL A 101 -1.98 -7.24 -2.18
CA VAL A 101 -2.08 -8.42 -3.06
C VAL A 101 -2.28 -9.68 -2.23
N VAL A 102 -1.50 -9.84 -1.16
CA VAL A 102 -1.45 -11.07 -0.36
C VAL A 102 -2.68 -11.25 0.51
N SER A 103 -3.20 -10.19 1.14
CA SER A 103 -4.37 -10.29 2.01
C SER A 103 -5.62 -10.77 1.25
N PRO A 104 -5.99 -10.20 0.08
CA PRO A 104 -7.10 -10.75 -0.71
C PRO A 104 -6.81 -12.14 -1.26
N ALA A 105 -5.57 -12.46 -1.64
CA ALA A 105 -5.21 -13.80 -2.11
C ALA A 105 -5.44 -14.87 -1.03
N MET A 106 -5.19 -14.53 0.25
CA MET A 106 -5.46 -15.39 1.39
C MET A 106 -6.96 -15.50 1.68
N GLU A 107 -7.67 -14.37 1.68
CA GLU A 107 -9.09 -14.30 2.01
C GLU A 107 -9.97 -15.05 0.99
N PHE A 108 -9.69 -14.85 -0.30
CA PHE A 108 -10.46 -15.45 -1.39
C PHE A 108 -9.90 -16.80 -1.87
N LYS A 109 -8.99 -17.42 -1.12
CA LYS A 109 -8.46 -18.76 -1.43
C LYS A 109 -9.57 -19.82 -1.46
N SER A 110 -10.59 -19.67 -0.61
CA SER A 110 -11.74 -20.58 -0.52
C SER A 110 -12.62 -20.58 -1.78
N GLU A 111 -12.59 -19.52 -2.59
CA GLU A 111 -13.30 -19.41 -3.86
C GLU A 111 -12.56 -20.10 -5.04
N GLY A 112 -11.43 -20.77 -4.75
CA GLY A 112 -10.62 -21.50 -5.72
C GLY A 112 -9.46 -20.67 -6.30
N TYR A 113 -8.55 -21.34 -7.01
CA TYR A 113 -7.29 -20.72 -7.46
C TYR A 113 -7.45 -19.68 -8.57
N VAL A 114 -8.42 -19.86 -9.47
CA VAL A 114 -8.57 -19.01 -10.66
C VAL A 114 -9.54 -17.87 -10.41
N LEU A 115 -10.81 -18.18 -10.12
CA LEU A 115 -11.87 -17.19 -9.92
C LEU A 115 -11.82 -16.51 -8.54
N GLY A 116 -11.30 -17.22 -7.53
CA GLY A 116 -11.02 -16.69 -6.20
C GLY A 116 -9.67 -16.00 -6.14
N MET A 117 -8.64 -16.71 -5.69
CA MET A 117 -7.29 -16.17 -5.49
C MET A 117 -6.77 -15.37 -6.69
N GLY A 118 -6.83 -15.97 -7.88
CA GLY A 118 -6.35 -15.40 -9.15
C GLY A 118 -6.94 -14.04 -9.48
N ALA A 119 -8.27 -13.97 -9.58
CA ALA A 119 -8.97 -12.74 -9.94
C ALA A 119 -9.00 -11.72 -8.79
N LYS A 120 -9.11 -12.19 -7.54
CA LYS A 120 -9.37 -11.33 -6.39
C LYS A 120 -8.11 -10.67 -5.82
N MET A 121 -6.92 -11.24 -6.03
CA MET A 121 -5.66 -10.62 -5.59
C MET A 121 -5.39 -9.24 -6.24
N PHE A 122 -6.04 -8.95 -7.37
CA PHE A 122 -5.89 -7.69 -8.09
C PHE A 122 -7.01 -6.67 -7.82
N ILE A 123 -7.94 -6.93 -6.89
CA ILE A 123 -9.01 -5.97 -6.60
C ILE A 123 -8.45 -4.62 -6.13
N VAL A 124 -7.40 -4.65 -5.30
CA VAL A 124 -6.75 -3.44 -4.79
C VAL A 124 -5.52 -3.08 -5.63
N ALA A 125 -4.69 -4.07 -5.96
CA ALA A 125 -3.45 -3.86 -6.71
C ALA A 125 -3.66 -3.51 -8.19
N GLY A 126 -4.72 -4.04 -8.81
CA GLY A 126 -5.02 -3.83 -10.24
C GLY A 126 -5.22 -2.35 -10.59
N PRO A 127 -6.11 -1.62 -9.89
CA PRO A 127 -6.26 -0.18 -10.08
C PRO A 127 -4.94 0.58 -9.92
N VAL A 128 -4.13 0.25 -8.91
CA VAL A 128 -2.82 0.90 -8.66
C VAL A 128 -1.88 0.72 -9.86
N ILE A 129 -1.80 -0.49 -10.41
CA ILE A 129 -0.98 -0.79 -11.59
C ILE A 129 -1.47 0.01 -12.80
N VAL A 130 -2.79 0.00 -13.07
CA VAL A 130 -3.37 0.70 -14.22
C VAL A 130 -3.10 2.19 -14.14
N TYR A 131 -3.44 2.83 -13.02
CA TYR A 131 -3.20 4.26 -12.84
C TYR A 131 -1.71 4.61 -12.84
N GLY A 132 -0.86 3.77 -12.24
CA GLY A 132 0.59 3.96 -12.26
C GLY A 132 1.17 3.97 -13.68
N ILE A 133 0.81 2.97 -14.50
CA ILE A 133 1.28 2.86 -15.89
C ILE A 133 0.72 4.00 -16.76
N CYS A 134 -0.57 4.31 -16.63
CA CYS A 134 -1.16 5.43 -17.36
C CYS A 134 -0.49 6.76 -17.01
N SER A 135 -0.26 7.03 -15.73
CA SER A 135 0.46 8.22 -15.27
C SER A 135 1.91 8.26 -15.77
N SER A 136 2.62 7.13 -15.80
CA SER A 136 3.99 7.09 -16.32
C SER A 136 4.05 7.38 -17.83
N ILE A 137 3.07 6.91 -18.60
CA ILE A 137 2.98 7.21 -20.05
C ILE A 137 2.76 8.71 -20.25
N ILE A 138 1.82 9.31 -19.52
CA ILE A 138 1.55 10.75 -19.61
C ILE A 138 2.81 11.55 -19.24
N ALA A 139 3.48 11.20 -18.13
CA ALA A 139 4.72 11.85 -17.73
C ALA A 139 5.83 11.69 -18.79
N GLY A 140 5.95 10.52 -19.42
CA GLY A 140 6.89 10.27 -20.50
C GLY A 140 6.62 11.12 -21.75
N ILE A 141 5.35 11.28 -22.13
CA ILE A 141 4.95 12.17 -23.25
C ILE A 141 5.29 13.62 -22.92
N ILE A 142 4.98 14.08 -21.71
CA ILE A 142 5.30 15.44 -21.27
C ILE A 142 6.82 15.67 -21.33
N HIS A 143 7.61 14.72 -20.83
CA HIS A 143 9.07 14.83 -20.87
C HIS A 143 9.59 14.91 -22.30
N TYR A 144 9.08 14.07 -23.21
CA TYR A 144 9.46 14.06 -24.63
C TYR A 144 9.09 15.34 -25.38
N LEU A 145 8.03 16.05 -24.98
CA LEU A 145 7.63 17.31 -25.63
C LEU A 145 8.40 18.52 -25.09
N ILE A 146 8.92 18.45 -23.86
CA ILE A 146 9.65 19.54 -23.21
C ILE A 146 11.17 19.43 -23.46
N THR A 147 11.69 18.22 -23.67
CA THR A 147 13.11 17.93 -23.95
C THR A 147 13.32 17.63 -25.42
#